data_AF-A0A1V0CMD9-F1
#
_entry.id   AF-A0A1V0CMD9-F1
#
_cell.length_a   1.000
_cell.length_b   1.000
_cell.length_c   1.000
_cell.angle_alpha   90.00
_cell.angle_beta   90.00
_cell.angle_gamma   90.00
#
_symmetry.space_group_name_H-M   'P 1'
#
loop_
_entity.id
_entity.type
_entity.pdbx_description
1 polymer ?
#
loop_
_entity_poly.entity_id
_entity_poly.type
_entity_poly.pdbx_seq_one_letter_code
_entity_poly.pdbx_strand_id
1 'polypeptide(L)'
;YGPMSIENFKKLNEAYQILQTALKKGLPALKENNGTVNVTYTYTCSGEGNDNCSRQATGVNNQNGGTKTETQTIDGKTVNTTISSKVVDSKASGNTRGVSYTEITNALNGVPDNAQALLAQASTLINTINTACPFFHANNSSEANAPKFTTTTGKICGAFSEEISAIQKMITDAQELVNQTSTINSNEQSTQVGGSGGKPFNPYTDASFAQGMLANASAQAKMLSLSEQVGQTLNPERITGNLQHFVKDFLATCNNPSTAGTSGTQGSVPGTVTTQTFASGCAYVQETITNLNNSIAHFGTQEQQIQQAENIADTLVNFKSRYNELGNTYNSITTALSKVPNAQSLQNVVSKKNNPYSPQGIETNYYLNQNSYNQIQTINQELGRNPFRRMGIVSSQTNNGAMNGIGIQVGYKQFFGQKRKWGARYYGFFDYNHA
;
A
#
# COMPACT_ATOMS: atom_id res chain seq x y z
N TYR A 1 -20.68 -22.51 16.16
CA TYR A 1 -20.42 -21.05 16.14
C TYR A 1 -21.59 -20.37 16.82
N GLY A 2 -21.33 -19.43 17.73
CA GLY A 2 -22.33 -18.81 18.61
C GLY A 2 -22.29 -17.28 18.55
N PRO A 3 -23.04 -16.57 19.40
CA PRO A 3 -23.00 -15.12 19.44
C PRO A 3 -21.61 -14.62 19.83
N MET A 4 -21.23 -13.43 19.33
CA MET A 4 -20.04 -12.73 19.81
C MET A 4 -20.24 -12.34 21.28
N SER A 5 -19.25 -12.60 22.13
CA SER A 5 -19.30 -12.13 23.52
C SER A 5 -19.33 -10.61 23.58
N ILE A 6 -19.97 -10.04 24.61
CA ILE A 6 -20.00 -8.59 24.82
C ILE A 6 -18.60 -8.02 25.02
N GLU A 7 -17.67 -8.79 25.61
CA GLU A 7 -16.26 -8.39 25.71
C GLU A 7 -15.62 -8.18 24.32
N ASN A 8 -15.79 -9.13 23.40
CA ASN A 8 -15.28 -8.98 22.03
C ASN A 8 -16.02 -7.87 21.28
N PHE A 9 -17.32 -7.70 21.51
CA PHE A 9 -18.08 -6.62 20.90
C PHE A 9 -17.64 -5.24 21.40
N LYS A 10 -17.28 -5.09 22.69
CA LYS A 10 -16.71 -3.85 23.23
C LYS A 10 -15.38 -3.50 22.54
N LYS A 11 -14.48 -4.47 22.39
CA LYS A 11 -13.20 -4.31 21.67
C LYS A 11 -13.43 -3.91 20.20
N LEU A 12 -14.33 -4.61 19.52
CA LEU A 12 -14.73 -4.33 18.14
C LEU A 12 -15.29 -2.91 18.00
N ASN A 13 -16.23 -2.54 18.87
CA ASN A 13 -16.89 -1.25 18.83
C ASN A 13 -15.94 -0.09 19.14
N GLU A 14 -15.06 -0.20 20.12
CA GLU A 14 -14.09 0.86 20.42
C GLU A 14 -13.20 1.16 19.21
N ALA A 15 -12.62 0.12 18.60
CA ALA A 15 -11.81 0.26 17.38
C ALA A 15 -12.61 0.88 16.24
N TYR A 16 -13.85 0.43 16.04
CA TYR A 16 -14.76 0.99 15.03
C TYR A 16 -15.04 2.48 15.28
N GLN A 17 -15.37 2.89 16.50
CA GLN A 17 -15.69 4.29 16.82
C GLN A 17 -14.46 5.21 16.64
N ILE A 18 -13.26 4.73 17.00
CA ILE A 18 -12.01 5.46 16.77
C ILE A 18 -11.81 5.69 15.26
N LEU A 19 -11.90 4.62 14.47
CA LEU A 19 -11.72 4.69 13.01
C LEU A 19 -12.75 5.62 12.36
N GLN A 20 -14.04 5.47 12.68
CA GLN A 20 -15.09 6.33 12.11
C GLN A 20 -14.88 7.80 12.48
N THR A 21 -14.49 8.09 13.73
CA THR A 21 -14.23 9.46 14.17
C THR A 21 -13.02 10.07 13.44
N ALA A 22 -11.94 9.31 13.30
CA ALA A 22 -10.75 9.75 12.56
C ALA A 22 -11.05 9.96 11.06
N LEU A 23 -11.78 9.04 10.42
CA LEU A 23 -12.19 9.17 9.02
C LEU A 23 -13.07 10.40 8.81
N LYS A 24 -13.99 10.68 9.74
CA LYS A 24 -14.85 11.87 9.68
C LYS A 24 -14.07 13.18 9.80
N LYS A 25 -13.02 13.20 10.61
CA LYS A 25 -12.09 14.34 10.76
C LYS A 25 -11.21 14.50 9.51
N GLY A 26 -10.84 13.40 8.88
CA GLY A 26 -9.83 13.32 7.81
C GLY A 26 -8.50 12.82 8.36
N LEU A 27 -7.88 11.90 7.64
CA LEU A 27 -6.60 11.30 8.05
C LEU A 27 -5.44 12.26 7.77
N PRO A 28 -4.47 12.40 8.70
CA PRO A 28 -3.32 13.27 8.49
C PRO A 28 -2.31 12.65 7.50
N ALA A 29 -1.37 13.46 7.01
CA ALA A 29 -0.27 12.96 6.19
C ALA A 29 0.66 12.02 7.01
N LEU A 30 1.35 11.09 6.36
CA LEU A 30 2.19 10.07 7.04
C LEU A 30 3.30 10.65 7.94
N LYS A 31 3.75 11.89 7.70
CA LYS A 31 4.75 12.56 8.54
C LYS A 31 4.20 13.08 9.87
N GLU A 32 2.88 13.26 9.96
CA GLU A 32 2.20 13.86 11.11
C GLU A 32 1.87 12.79 12.15
N ASN A 33 2.84 12.43 12.98
CA ASN A 33 2.72 11.31 13.93
C ASN A 33 2.12 11.68 15.30
N ASN A 34 1.92 12.97 15.55
CA ASN A 34 1.54 13.51 16.86
C ASN A 34 0.09 13.98 16.97
N GLY A 35 -0.68 13.88 15.88
CA GLY A 35 -2.10 14.22 15.91
C GLY A 35 -2.90 13.35 16.89
N THR A 36 -4.02 13.91 17.34
CA THR A 36 -4.98 13.23 18.20
C THR A 36 -6.42 13.55 17.83
N VAL A 37 -7.33 12.65 18.20
CA VAL A 37 -8.77 12.83 18.10
C VAL A 37 -9.45 12.43 19.42
N ASN A 38 -10.55 13.10 19.75
CA ASN A 38 -11.38 12.73 20.90
C ASN A 38 -12.56 11.90 20.40
N VAL A 39 -12.83 10.79 21.06
CA VAL A 39 -13.84 9.82 20.66
C VAL A 39 -14.84 9.65 21.79
N THR A 40 -16.13 9.66 21.48
CA THR A 40 -17.18 9.40 22.47
C THR A 40 -18.19 8.43 21.89
N TYR A 41 -18.52 7.39 22.65
CA TYR A 41 -19.55 6.43 22.28
C TYR A 41 -20.31 5.92 23.51
N THR A 42 -21.53 5.46 23.26
CA THR A 42 -22.46 5.00 24.30
C THR A 42 -22.97 3.60 24.02
N TYR A 43 -23.23 2.82 25.07
CA TYR A 43 -23.97 1.56 24.98
C TYR A 43 -24.93 1.41 26.17
N THR A 44 -25.97 0.59 26.02
CA THR A 44 -27.00 0.41 27.06
C THR A 44 -27.18 -1.05 27.46
N CYS A 45 -27.44 -1.30 28.74
CA CYS A 45 -27.83 -2.61 29.27
C CYS A 45 -29.25 -2.55 29.86
N SER A 46 -30.09 -3.50 29.47
CA SER A 46 -31.43 -3.72 30.01
C SER A 46 -31.70 -5.23 30.13
N GLY A 47 -32.81 -5.59 30.77
CA GLY A 47 -33.18 -6.98 31.07
C GLY A 47 -32.66 -7.46 32.43
N GLU A 48 -33.45 -8.30 33.07
CA GLU A 48 -33.09 -8.88 34.37
C GLU A 48 -31.81 -9.70 34.27
N GLY A 49 -30.89 -9.53 35.23
CA GLY A 49 -29.61 -10.24 35.28
C GLY A 49 -28.52 -9.72 34.33
N ASN A 50 -28.74 -8.65 33.56
CA ASN A 50 -27.71 -8.10 32.68
C ASN A 50 -26.63 -7.33 33.46
N ASP A 51 -25.41 -7.87 33.49
CA ASP A 51 -24.27 -7.36 34.27
C ASP A 51 -23.22 -6.63 33.43
N ASN A 52 -23.43 -6.46 32.12
CA ASN A 52 -22.44 -5.85 31.21
C ASN A 52 -22.19 -4.34 31.46
N CYS A 53 -23.07 -3.70 32.25
CA CYS A 53 -22.99 -2.31 32.70
C CYS A 53 -22.84 -2.21 34.23
N SER A 54 -22.56 -3.31 34.92
CA SER A 54 -22.34 -3.35 36.37
C SER A 54 -21.04 -2.65 36.77
N ARG A 55 -20.87 -2.42 38.08
CA ARG A 55 -19.60 -1.93 38.65
C ARG A 55 -18.42 -2.83 38.29
N GLN A 56 -18.61 -4.14 38.27
CA GLN A 56 -17.59 -5.13 37.95
C GLN A 56 -17.17 -5.05 36.47
N ALA A 57 -18.14 -4.83 35.58
CA ALA A 57 -17.88 -4.76 34.14
C ALA A 57 -17.34 -3.40 33.66
N THR A 58 -17.59 -2.32 34.41
CA THR A 58 -17.24 -0.94 34.00
C THR A 58 -16.20 -0.27 34.89
N GLY A 59 -16.01 -0.78 36.11
CA GLY A 59 -15.21 -0.14 37.16
C GLY A 59 -15.85 1.09 37.79
N VAL A 60 -17.01 1.56 37.33
CA VAL A 60 -17.66 2.76 37.87
C VAL A 60 -18.27 2.45 39.24
N ASN A 61 -17.91 3.23 40.26
CA ASN A 61 -18.30 2.95 41.65
C ASN A 61 -19.81 3.02 41.90
N ASN A 62 -20.51 3.96 41.28
CA ASN A 62 -21.96 4.10 41.36
C ASN A 62 -22.57 3.96 39.97
N GLN A 63 -23.47 2.98 39.80
CA GLN A 63 -24.11 2.72 38.51
C GLN A 63 -25.06 3.85 38.09
N ASN A 64 -25.59 4.64 39.03
CA ASN A 64 -26.44 5.79 38.69
C ASN A 64 -25.74 7.12 39.00
N GLY A 65 -25.19 7.77 37.97
CA GLY A 65 -24.52 9.07 38.07
C GLY A 65 -23.04 8.99 38.46
N GLY A 66 -22.44 7.79 38.49
CA GLY A 66 -21.02 7.63 38.76
C GLY A 66 -20.16 7.84 37.51
N THR A 67 -18.90 8.19 37.76
CA THR A 67 -17.86 8.35 36.75
C THR A 67 -16.56 7.71 37.24
N LYS A 68 -15.76 7.19 36.31
CA LYS A 68 -14.39 6.72 36.51
C LYS A 68 -13.52 7.29 35.40
N THR A 69 -12.31 7.72 35.74
CA THR A 69 -11.28 8.05 34.76
C THR A 69 -10.15 7.05 34.90
N GLU A 70 -9.69 6.52 33.77
CA GLU A 70 -8.53 5.65 33.69
C GLU A 70 -7.65 6.03 32.51
N THR A 71 -6.38 5.68 32.61
CA THR A 71 -5.42 5.83 31.52
C THR A 71 -5.29 4.51 30.79
N GLN A 72 -5.37 4.55 29.46
CA GLN A 72 -5.07 3.42 28.60
C GLN A 72 -3.94 3.77 27.65
N THR A 73 -3.17 2.77 27.23
CA THR A 73 -2.09 2.96 26.26
C THR A 73 -2.57 2.51 24.89
N ILE A 74 -2.61 3.43 23.92
CA ILE A 74 -2.90 3.14 22.51
C ILE A 74 -1.67 3.57 21.69
N ASP A 75 -1.05 2.65 20.95
CA ASP A 75 0.15 2.89 20.14
C ASP A 75 1.28 3.60 20.93
N GLY A 76 1.53 3.15 22.16
CA GLY A 76 2.54 3.74 23.04
C GLY A 76 2.19 5.13 23.62
N LYS A 77 1.02 5.69 23.30
CA LYS A 77 0.55 6.98 23.86
C LYS A 77 -0.49 6.77 24.94
N THR A 78 -0.43 7.61 25.97
CA THR A 78 -1.42 7.66 27.05
C THR A 78 -2.69 8.36 26.57
N VAL A 79 -3.81 7.66 26.68
CA VAL A 79 -5.16 8.13 26.37
C VAL A 79 -5.96 8.15 27.67
N ASN A 80 -6.62 9.28 27.94
CA ASN A 80 -7.47 9.42 29.12
C ASN A 80 -8.89 9.00 28.78
N THR A 81 -9.37 7.92 29.36
CA THR A 81 -10.71 7.38 29.17
C THR A 81 -11.58 7.71 30.37
N THR A 82 -12.66 8.46 30.14
CA THR A 82 -13.68 8.74 31.15
C THR A 82 -14.91 7.90 30.86
N ILE A 83 -15.27 7.04 31.80
CA ILE A 83 -16.43 6.14 31.75
C ILE A 83 -17.48 6.70 32.71
N SER A 84 -18.65 7.02 32.19
CA SER A 84 -19.80 7.51 32.99
C SER A 84 -20.96 6.55 32.89
N SER A 85 -21.69 6.37 33.99
CA SER A 85 -22.83 5.46 34.09
C SER A 85 -24.07 6.18 34.59
N LYS A 86 -25.21 5.95 33.92
CA LYS A 86 -26.50 6.55 34.26
C LYS A 86 -27.60 5.49 34.18
N VAL A 87 -28.45 5.42 35.21
CA VAL A 87 -29.64 4.57 35.18
C VAL A 87 -30.84 5.40 34.75
N VAL A 88 -31.60 4.89 33.79
CA VAL A 88 -32.84 5.49 33.30
C VAL A 88 -34.00 4.56 33.64
N ASP A 89 -34.95 5.06 34.42
CA ASP A 89 -36.13 4.30 34.82
C ASP A 89 -37.13 4.12 33.65
N SER A 90 -37.86 3.01 33.66
CA SER A 90 -38.94 2.70 32.72
C SER A 90 -40.00 3.81 32.60
N LYS A 91 -40.27 4.54 33.68
CA LYS A 91 -41.25 5.63 33.76
C LYS A 91 -40.61 7.01 33.66
N ALA A 92 -39.30 7.10 33.43
CA ALA A 92 -38.62 8.38 33.29
C ALA A 92 -39.18 9.16 32.08
N SER A 93 -39.36 10.47 32.25
CA SER A 93 -39.81 11.35 31.17
C SER A 93 -38.87 11.25 29.97
N GLY A 94 -39.43 10.97 28.79
CA GLY A 94 -38.67 10.79 27.55
C GLY A 94 -38.17 9.37 27.27
N ASN A 95 -38.35 8.41 28.19
CA ASN A 95 -38.04 7.01 27.92
C ASN A 95 -39.16 6.35 27.09
N THR A 96 -38.92 6.16 25.81
CA THR A 96 -39.87 5.50 24.88
C THR A 96 -39.75 3.98 24.84
N ARG A 97 -38.79 3.38 25.56
CA ARG A 97 -38.52 1.93 25.53
C ARG A 97 -39.43 1.12 26.45
N GLY A 98 -40.11 1.76 27.40
CA GLY A 98 -40.99 1.08 28.38
C GLY A 98 -40.27 0.17 29.39
N VAL A 99 -38.94 0.17 29.40
CA VAL A 99 -38.10 -0.63 30.31
C VAL A 99 -36.97 0.22 30.89
N SER A 100 -36.54 -0.10 32.11
CA SER A 100 -35.38 0.53 32.73
C SER A 100 -34.09 0.04 32.07
N TYR A 101 -33.09 0.90 31.96
CA TYR A 101 -31.78 0.56 31.39
C TYR A 101 -30.65 1.37 32.05
N THR A 102 -29.43 0.85 31.95
CA THR A 102 -28.20 1.59 32.28
C THR A 102 -27.52 2.02 31.00
N GLU A 103 -27.14 3.29 30.90
CA GLU A 103 -26.36 3.85 29.81
C GLU A 103 -24.93 4.08 30.27
N ILE A 104 -23.98 3.56 29.50
CA ILE A 104 -22.55 3.79 29.70
C ILE A 104 -22.05 4.70 28.58
N THR A 105 -21.39 5.79 28.96
CA THR A 105 -20.70 6.70 28.04
C THR A 105 -19.20 6.57 28.23
N ASN A 106 -18.48 6.32 27.15
CA ASN A 106 -17.02 6.28 27.13
C ASN A 106 -16.51 7.47 26.35
N ALA A 107 -15.69 8.31 26.97
CA ALA A 107 -15.05 9.46 26.36
C ALA A 107 -13.53 9.27 26.40
N LEU A 108 -12.93 9.01 25.25
CA LEU A 108 -11.50 8.81 25.07
C LEU A 108 -10.89 10.13 24.57
N ASN A 109 -9.98 10.71 25.34
CA ASN A 109 -9.31 11.96 25.01
C ASN A 109 -7.86 11.72 24.63
N GLY A 110 -7.43 12.34 23.52
CA GLY A 110 -6.05 12.23 23.04
C GLY A 110 -5.73 10.94 22.30
N VAL A 111 -6.70 10.30 21.65
CA VAL A 111 -6.48 9.08 20.86
C VAL A 111 -5.57 9.41 19.68
N PRO A 112 -4.45 8.71 19.44
CA PRO A 112 -3.59 8.96 18.29
C PRO A 112 -4.32 8.71 16.97
N ASP A 113 -4.21 9.65 16.03
CA ASP A 113 -4.81 9.55 14.69
C ASP A 113 -3.77 9.40 13.56
N ASN A 114 -2.52 9.08 13.93
CA ASN A 114 -1.48 8.76 12.95
C ASN A 114 -1.76 7.43 12.24
N ALA A 115 -1.13 7.23 11.08
CA ALA A 115 -1.38 6.06 10.23
C ALA A 115 -1.11 4.71 10.95
N GLN A 116 -0.04 4.62 11.73
CA GLN A 116 0.33 3.41 12.47
C GLN A 116 -0.75 3.04 13.51
N ALA A 117 -1.19 4.02 14.31
CA ALA A 117 -2.22 3.83 15.31
C ALA A 117 -3.55 3.40 14.69
N LEU A 118 -3.97 4.04 13.60
CA LEU A 118 -5.24 3.71 12.94
C LEU A 118 -5.19 2.35 12.22
N LEU A 119 -4.04 1.97 11.64
CA LEU A 119 -3.86 0.61 11.10
C LEU A 119 -3.89 -0.45 12.20
N ALA A 120 -3.36 -0.15 13.39
CA ALA A 120 -3.50 -1.03 14.54
C ALA A 120 -4.98 -1.19 14.95
N GLN A 121 -5.77 -0.11 14.97
CA GLN A 121 -7.22 -0.19 15.22
C GLN A 121 -7.95 -1.01 14.15
N ALA A 122 -7.63 -0.82 12.87
CA ALA A 122 -8.18 -1.62 11.78
C ALA A 122 -7.81 -3.10 11.92
N SER A 123 -6.58 -3.40 12.33
CA SER A 123 -6.12 -4.76 12.65
C SER A 123 -6.90 -5.35 13.81
N THR A 124 -7.07 -4.63 14.91
CA THR A 124 -7.90 -5.05 16.06
C THR A 124 -9.33 -5.33 15.63
N LEU A 125 -9.93 -4.48 14.81
CA LEU A 125 -11.28 -4.64 14.30
C LEU A 125 -11.45 -5.96 13.53
N ILE A 126 -10.63 -6.18 12.49
CA ILE A 126 -10.77 -7.38 11.64
C ILE A 126 -10.37 -8.66 12.37
N ASN A 127 -9.34 -8.61 13.22
CA ASN A 127 -8.89 -9.78 13.97
C ASN A 127 -9.88 -10.18 15.06
N THR A 128 -10.53 -9.22 15.72
CA THR A 128 -11.60 -9.51 16.69
C THR A 128 -12.75 -10.23 16.01
N ILE A 129 -13.15 -9.80 14.81
CA ILE A 129 -14.18 -10.47 13.99
C ILE A 129 -13.74 -11.90 13.65
N ASN A 130 -12.51 -12.06 13.14
CA ASN A 130 -11.99 -13.34 12.70
C ASN A 130 -11.85 -14.34 13.85
N THR A 131 -11.27 -13.92 14.97
CA THR A 131 -11.03 -14.76 16.14
C THR A 131 -12.32 -15.12 16.87
N ALA A 132 -13.24 -14.17 17.06
CA ALA A 132 -14.53 -14.47 17.68
C ALA A 132 -15.39 -15.38 16.79
N CYS A 133 -15.24 -15.27 15.47
CA CYS A 133 -15.94 -16.03 14.44
C CYS A 133 -17.43 -16.28 14.77
N PRO A 134 -18.22 -15.22 14.96
CA PRO A 134 -19.58 -15.37 15.44
C PRO A 134 -20.48 -16.02 14.38
N PHE A 135 -21.58 -16.60 14.87
CA PHE A 135 -22.73 -16.94 14.06
C PHE A 135 -23.28 -15.69 13.38
N PHE A 136 -23.69 -15.81 12.12
CA PHE A 136 -24.46 -14.81 11.42
C PHE A 136 -25.65 -15.44 10.70
N HIS A 137 -26.71 -14.64 10.59
CA HIS A 137 -27.88 -14.93 9.77
C HIS A 137 -28.25 -13.63 9.06
N ALA A 138 -28.37 -13.69 7.74
CA ALA A 138 -28.64 -12.56 6.88
C ALA A 138 -29.84 -12.85 5.97
N ASN A 139 -30.77 -11.91 5.90
CA ASN A 139 -31.88 -11.96 4.96
C ASN A 139 -31.47 -11.26 3.68
N ASN A 140 -31.40 -12.00 2.58
CA ASN A 140 -31.26 -11.40 1.25
C ASN A 140 -32.56 -10.68 0.87
N SER A 141 -32.46 -9.55 0.19
CA SER A 141 -33.62 -8.87 -0.38
C SER A 141 -34.35 -9.79 -1.38
N SER A 142 -35.67 -9.70 -1.40
CA SER A 142 -36.54 -10.40 -2.36
C SER A 142 -36.54 -9.73 -3.74
N GLU A 143 -36.00 -8.52 -3.86
CA GLU A 143 -35.88 -7.81 -5.12
C GLU A 143 -34.97 -8.56 -6.10
N ALA A 144 -35.39 -8.64 -7.37
CA ALA A 144 -34.71 -9.43 -8.39
C ALA A 144 -33.26 -9.00 -8.63
N ASN A 145 -33.00 -7.69 -8.55
CA ASN A 145 -31.70 -7.08 -8.86
C ASN A 145 -30.91 -6.65 -7.63
N ALA A 146 -31.42 -6.92 -6.42
CA ALA A 146 -30.69 -6.59 -5.20
C ALA A 146 -29.53 -7.57 -5.01
N PRO A 147 -28.36 -7.09 -4.54
CA PRO A 147 -27.21 -7.95 -4.32
C PRO A 147 -27.47 -8.94 -3.19
N LYS A 148 -26.94 -10.16 -3.33
CA LYS A 148 -27.24 -11.30 -2.45
C LYS A 148 -25.97 -11.91 -1.88
N PHE A 149 -25.94 -12.16 -0.58
CA PHE A 149 -24.88 -12.96 0.00
C PHE A 149 -24.97 -14.40 -0.52
N THR A 150 -23.82 -14.98 -0.84
CA THR A 150 -23.69 -16.37 -1.29
C THR A 150 -24.02 -17.35 -0.16
N THR A 151 -23.67 -16.99 1.07
CA THR A 151 -24.02 -17.72 2.30
C THR A 151 -24.85 -16.80 3.20
N THR A 152 -26.07 -17.22 3.53
CA THR A 152 -27.01 -16.42 4.36
C THR A 152 -27.05 -16.85 5.82
N THR A 153 -26.51 -18.02 6.15
CA THR A 153 -26.42 -18.51 7.53
C THR A 153 -25.10 -19.25 7.71
N GLY A 154 -24.38 -18.94 8.77
CA GLY A 154 -23.11 -19.61 9.04
C GLY A 154 -22.28 -18.88 10.07
N LYS A 155 -20.97 -18.88 9.85
CA LYS A 155 -19.97 -18.21 10.69
C LYS A 155 -19.18 -17.18 9.89
N ILE A 156 -18.91 -16.02 10.47
CA ILE A 156 -18.26 -14.91 9.75
C ILE A 156 -16.89 -15.32 9.19
N CYS A 157 -16.01 -15.91 10.00
CA CYS A 157 -14.68 -16.34 9.54
C CYS A 157 -14.69 -17.49 8.52
N GLY A 158 -15.86 -18.07 8.23
CA GLY A 158 -16.02 -19.12 7.23
C GLY A 158 -16.58 -18.56 5.93
N ALA A 159 -17.72 -17.87 6.01
CA ALA A 159 -18.39 -17.32 4.84
C ALA A 159 -17.62 -16.17 4.18
N PHE A 160 -16.81 -15.42 4.96
CA PHE A 160 -16.07 -14.26 4.51
C PHE A 160 -14.54 -14.44 4.66
N SER A 161 -14.05 -15.67 4.52
CA SER A 161 -12.63 -15.98 4.75
C SER A 161 -11.69 -15.31 3.74
N GLU A 162 -12.10 -15.23 2.47
CA GLU A 162 -11.34 -14.55 1.41
C GLU A 162 -11.28 -13.04 1.67
N GLU A 163 -12.40 -12.42 2.03
CA GLU A 163 -12.53 -11.01 2.37
C GLU A 163 -11.67 -10.65 3.58
N ILE A 164 -11.76 -11.44 4.65
CA ILE A 164 -10.96 -11.24 5.87
C ILE A 164 -9.47 -11.34 5.54
N SER A 165 -9.07 -12.36 4.77
CA SER A 165 -7.66 -12.57 4.40
C SER A 165 -7.13 -11.41 3.54
N ALA A 166 -7.92 -10.92 2.59
CA ALA A 166 -7.58 -9.78 1.76
C ALA A 166 -7.40 -8.50 2.59
N ILE A 167 -8.32 -8.22 3.52
CA ILE A 167 -8.25 -7.04 4.41
C ILE A 167 -7.04 -7.15 5.35
N GLN A 168 -6.77 -8.32 5.93
CA GLN A 168 -5.60 -8.54 6.77
C GLN A 168 -4.29 -8.32 6.00
N LYS A 169 -4.21 -8.80 4.75
CA LYS A 169 -3.04 -8.55 3.89
C LYS A 169 -2.87 -7.05 3.62
N MET A 170 -3.94 -6.34 3.27
CA MET A 170 -3.88 -4.89 3.03
C MET A 170 -3.39 -4.11 4.26
N ILE A 171 -3.89 -4.46 5.45
CA ILE A 171 -3.45 -3.82 6.69
C ILE A 171 -1.97 -4.11 6.93
N THR A 172 -1.53 -5.35 6.70
CA THR A 172 -0.13 -5.76 6.88
C THR A 172 0.80 -5.01 5.91
N ASP A 173 0.46 -4.96 4.63
CA ASP A 173 1.23 -4.25 3.61
C ASP A 173 1.28 -2.74 3.90
N ALA A 174 0.16 -2.16 4.35
CA ALA A 174 0.10 -0.75 4.73
C ALA A 174 0.93 -0.44 6.00
N GLN A 175 0.97 -1.36 6.97
CA GLN A 175 1.85 -1.24 8.14
C GLN A 175 3.33 -1.30 7.72
N GLU A 176 3.70 -2.24 6.84
CA GLU A 176 5.07 -2.34 6.30
C GLU A 176 5.46 -1.07 5.53
N LEU A 177 4.52 -0.46 4.80
CA LEU A 177 4.69 0.80 4.09
C LEU A 177 4.97 1.93 5.05
N VAL A 178 4.13 2.10 6.09
CA VAL A 178 4.29 3.16 7.08
C VAL A 178 5.63 3.03 7.80
N ASN A 179 6.08 1.82 8.09
CA ASN A 179 7.38 1.56 8.71
C ASN A 179 8.57 2.10 7.90
N GLN A 180 8.47 2.14 6.56
CA GLN A 180 9.53 2.69 5.70
C GLN A 180 9.74 4.20 5.92
N THR A 181 8.75 4.92 6.45
CA THR A 181 8.84 6.36 6.71
C THR A 181 10.01 6.70 7.64
N SER A 182 10.29 5.85 8.64
CA SER A 182 11.40 6.07 9.57
C SER A 182 12.77 5.92 8.89
N THR A 183 12.90 4.97 7.96
CA THR A 183 14.11 4.78 7.13
C THR A 183 14.37 5.99 6.26
N ILE A 184 13.34 6.56 5.63
CA ILE A 184 13.46 7.77 4.80
C ILE A 184 13.90 8.96 5.66
N ASN A 185 13.24 9.17 6.80
CA ASN A 185 13.55 10.30 7.69
C ASN A 185 14.96 10.20 8.30
N SER A 186 15.45 8.99 8.57
CA SER A 186 16.79 8.79 9.14
C SER A 186 17.92 8.97 8.11
N ASN A 187 17.59 9.00 6.82
CA ASN A 187 18.55 9.08 5.72
C ASN A 187 18.23 10.27 4.80
N GLU A 188 18.14 11.47 5.38
CA GLU A 188 17.85 12.69 4.62
C GLU A 188 18.87 12.97 3.50
N GLN A 189 18.39 13.53 2.39
CA GLN A 189 19.21 13.83 1.19
C GLN A 189 19.43 15.34 1.02
N SER A 190 19.48 16.09 2.13
CA SER A 190 19.60 17.56 2.13
C SER A 190 21.04 18.07 2.01
N THR A 191 22.02 17.24 2.34
CA THR A 191 23.45 17.61 2.33
C THR A 191 24.02 17.47 0.92
N GLN A 192 24.70 18.51 0.43
CA GLN A 192 25.40 18.45 -0.85
C GLN A 192 26.61 17.50 -0.77
N VAL A 193 26.82 16.72 -1.83
CA VAL A 193 27.92 15.76 -1.95
C VAL A 193 28.96 16.25 -2.95
N GLY A 194 30.22 15.89 -2.72
CA GLY A 194 31.34 16.27 -3.58
C GLY A 194 32.68 15.92 -2.97
N GLY A 195 33.76 16.18 -3.71
CA GLY A 195 35.12 16.05 -3.16
C GLY A 195 35.38 17.08 -2.06
N SER A 196 36.25 16.74 -1.11
CA SER A 196 36.61 17.61 0.02
C SER A 196 37.94 18.34 -0.22
N GLY A 197 38.05 19.57 0.30
CA GLY A 197 39.32 20.32 0.29
C GLY A 197 39.84 20.67 -1.10
N GLY A 198 38.96 20.92 -2.08
CA GLY A 198 39.33 21.26 -3.45
C GLY A 198 39.79 20.06 -4.30
N LYS A 199 39.71 18.83 -3.78
CA LYS A 199 40.03 17.62 -4.53
C LYS A 199 38.85 17.18 -5.41
N PRO A 200 39.11 16.61 -6.61
CA PRO A 200 38.06 15.96 -7.39
C PRO A 200 37.41 14.82 -6.62
N PHE A 201 36.11 14.60 -6.83
CA PHE A 201 35.37 13.50 -6.21
C PHE A 201 35.89 12.14 -6.66
N ASN A 202 36.22 11.28 -5.70
CA ASN A 202 36.62 9.91 -5.93
C ASN A 202 35.53 8.92 -5.43
N PRO A 203 34.85 8.18 -6.32
CA PRO A 203 33.77 7.26 -5.94
C PRO A 203 34.22 6.07 -5.09
N TYR A 204 35.51 5.74 -5.05
CA TYR A 204 36.03 4.67 -4.20
C TYR A 204 36.17 5.08 -2.73
N THR A 205 36.31 6.37 -2.43
CA THR A 205 36.63 6.87 -1.08
C THR A 205 35.63 7.89 -0.54
N ASP A 206 34.99 8.67 -1.41
CA ASP A 206 34.22 9.85 -1.02
C ASP A 206 32.69 9.58 -1.03
N ALA A 207 32.29 8.32 -1.17
CA ALA A 207 30.91 7.90 -1.39
C ALA A 207 30.24 7.27 -0.16
N SER A 208 30.69 7.57 1.06
CA SER A 208 30.09 7.00 2.29
C SER A 208 28.60 7.33 2.45
N PHE A 209 28.14 8.45 1.89
CA PHE A 209 26.73 8.85 1.85
C PHE A 209 25.85 7.88 1.04
N ALA A 210 26.44 7.12 0.11
CA ALA A 210 25.70 6.28 -0.83
C ALA A 210 24.90 5.18 -0.11
N GLN A 211 25.36 4.69 1.04
CA GLN A 211 24.62 3.70 1.83
C GLN A 211 23.28 4.25 2.33
N GLY A 212 23.28 5.49 2.85
CA GLY A 212 22.07 6.17 3.30
C GLY A 212 21.17 6.56 2.12
N MET A 213 21.77 7.04 1.03
CA MET A 213 21.05 7.32 -0.22
C MET A 213 20.33 6.07 -0.77
N LEU A 214 21.00 4.92 -0.75
CA LEU A 214 20.43 3.64 -1.19
C LEU A 214 19.27 3.22 -0.26
N ALA A 215 19.49 3.26 1.06
CA ALA A 215 18.44 2.93 2.02
C ALA A 215 17.20 3.84 1.88
N ASN A 216 17.40 5.13 1.62
CA ASN A 216 16.32 6.07 1.36
C ASN A 216 15.56 5.73 0.06
N ALA A 217 16.28 5.57 -1.07
CA ALA A 217 15.67 5.27 -2.36
C ALA A 217 14.92 3.93 -2.35
N SER A 218 15.54 2.87 -1.83
CA SER A 218 14.90 1.55 -1.72
C SER A 218 13.68 1.58 -0.80
N ALA A 219 13.69 2.37 0.30
CA ALA A 219 12.52 2.56 1.15
C ALA A 219 11.37 3.24 0.40
N GLN A 220 11.64 4.29 -0.39
CA GLN A 220 10.63 4.93 -1.23
C GLN A 220 10.06 3.99 -2.31
N ALA A 221 10.92 3.23 -2.98
CA ALA A 221 10.52 2.23 -3.97
C ALA A 221 9.61 1.16 -3.34
N LYS A 222 9.98 0.69 -2.14
CA LYS A 222 9.20 -0.27 -1.36
C LYS A 222 7.84 0.28 -0.95
N MET A 223 7.74 1.55 -0.54
CA MET A 223 6.46 2.20 -0.25
C MET A 223 5.55 2.24 -1.48
N LEU A 224 6.09 2.57 -2.65
CA LEU A 224 5.33 2.58 -3.91
C LEU A 224 4.82 1.18 -4.27
N SER A 225 5.69 0.17 -4.17
CA SER A 225 5.33 -1.23 -4.42
C SER A 225 4.23 -1.73 -3.48
N LEU A 226 4.35 -1.45 -2.18
CA LEU A 226 3.34 -1.83 -1.18
C LEU A 226 2.02 -1.08 -1.42
N SER A 227 2.06 0.20 -1.81
CA SER A 227 0.86 0.96 -2.18
C SER A 227 0.11 0.31 -3.33
N GLU A 228 0.85 -0.14 -4.35
CA GLU A 228 0.27 -0.86 -5.49
C GLU A 228 -0.33 -2.21 -5.05
N GLN A 229 0.35 -2.96 -4.19
CA GLN A 229 -0.17 -4.23 -3.67
C GLN A 229 -1.47 -4.06 -2.86
N VAL A 230 -1.53 -3.05 -1.99
CA VAL A 230 -2.76 -2.70 -1.24
C VAL A 230 -3.91 -2.41 -2.21
N GLY A 231 -3.65 -1.57 -3.22
CA GLY A 231 -4.66 -1.22 -4.22
C GLY A 231 -5.14 -2.41 -5.04
N GLN A 232 -4.24 -3.31 -5.41
CA GLN A 232 -4.56 -4.49 -6.21
C GLN A 232 -5.35 -5.56 -5.43
N THR A 233 -5.19 -5.63 -4.11
CA THR A 233 -5.77 -6.69 -3.27
C THR A 233 -7.31 -6.69 -3.27
N LEU A 234 -7.95 -5.51 -3.35
CA LEU A 234 -9.41 -5.38 -3.45
C LEU A 234 -9.86 -4.74 -4.76
N ASN A 235 -8.99 -4.55 -5.75
CA ASN A 235 -9.41 -3.97 -7.03
C ASN A 235 -10.34 -4.94 -7.78
N PRO A 236 -11.63 -4.61 -7.99
CA PRO A 236 -12.59 -5.48 -8.66
C PRO A 236 -12.21 -5.88 -10.09
N GLU A 237 -11.31 -5.16 -10.74
CA GLU A 237 -10.80 -5.50 -12.08
C GLU A 237 -9.77 -6.63 -12.06
N ARG A 238 -9.21 -6.98 -10.88
CA ARG A 238 -8.13 -7.97 -10.72
C ARG A 238 -8.50 -9.16 -9.84
N ILE A 239 -9.64 -9.11 -9.16
CA ILE A 239 -10.21 -10.20 -8.37
C ILE A 239 -11.40 -10.82 -9.10
N THR A 240 -11.70 -12.08 -8.80
CA THR A 240 -12.79 -12.85 -9.43
C THR A 240 -13.64 -13.56 -8.39
N GLY A 241 -14.81 -14.07 -8.80
CA GLY A 241 -15.63 -14.94 -7.95
C GLY A 241 -16.33 -14.18 -6.81
N ASN A 242 -16.48 -14.86 -5.67
CA ASN A 242 -17.26 -14.36 -4.52
C ASN A 242 -16.67 -13.06 -3.96
N LEU A 243 -15.34 -12.97 -3.82
CA LEU A 243 -14.66 -11.77 -3.37
C LEU A 243 -14.96 -10.57 -4.29
N GLN A 244 -14.93 -10.76 -5.62
CA GLN A 244 -15.26 -9.70 -6.58
C GLN A 244 -16.69 -9.19 -6.41
N HIS A 245 -17.64 -10.11 -6.27
CA HIS A 245 -19.05 -9.79 -6.04
C HIS A 245 -19.24 -9.06 -4.70
N PHE A 246 -18.65 -9.57 -3.62
CA PHE A 246 -18.70 -8.93 -2.30
C PHE A 246 -18.16 -7.50 -2.36
N VAL A 247 -17.03 -7.30 -3.02
CA VAL A 247 -16.42 -5.98 -3.12
C VAL A 247 -17.31 -5.03 -3.92
N LYS A 248 -17.74 -5.41 -5.12
CA LYS A 248 -18.52 -4.53 -6.01
C LYS A 248 -19.87 -4.16 -5.43
N ASP A 249 -20.55 -5.14 -4.85
CA ASP A 249 -21.98 -5.02 -4.61
C ASP A 249 -22.29 -4.65 -3.15
N PHE A 250 -21.33 -4.85 -2.24
CA PHE A 250 -21.49 -4.53 -0.81
C PHE A 250 -20.39 -3.59 -0.30
N LEU A 251 -19.12 -4.00 -0.37
CA LEU A 251 -18.04 -3.25 0.29
C LEU A 251 -17.81 -1.87 -0.34
N ALA A 252 -17.95 -1.78 -1.66
CA ALA A 252 -17.70 -0.57 -2.44
C ALA A 252 -18.97 0.26 -2.70
N THR A 253 -20.08 -0.05 -2.03
CA THR A 253 -21.35 0.68 -2.13
C THR A 253 -21.66 1.47 -0.85
N CYS A 254 -22.65 2.37 -0.92
CA CYS A 254 -23.18 3.03 0.25
C CYS A 254 -24.67 3.33 0.11
N ASN A 255 -25.45 2.83 1.06
CA ASN A 255 -26.91 2.99 1.10
C ASN A 255 -27.35 4.27 1.85
N ASN A 256 -26.42 5.03 2.44
CA ASN A 256 -26.77 6.26 3.14
C ASN A 256 -27.38 7.29 2.16
N PRO A 257 -28.47 7.97 2.55
CA PRO A 257 -29.07 8.99 1.69
C PRO A 257 -28.14 10.19 1.51
N SER A 258 -28.31 10.88 0.37
CA SER A 258 -27.58 12.10 0.06
C SER A 258 -27.87 13.20 1.10
N THR A 259 -26.82 13.89 1.52
CA THR A 259 -26.93 14.99 2.51
C THR A 259 -27.38 16.32 1.89
N ALA A 260 -27.47 16.39 0.56
CA ALA A 260 -27.74 17.63 -0.17
C ALA A 260 -29.23 17.89 -0.47
N GLY A 261 -30.17 17.05 0.00
CA GLY A 261 -31.61 17.20 -0.26
C GLY A 261 -32.01 17.16 -1.75
N THR A 262 -31.06 16.85 -2.63
CA THR A 262 -31.24 16.68 -4.07
C THR A 262 -31.17 15.19 -4.40
N SER A 263 -31.83 14.76 -5.47
CA SER A 263 -31.80 13.40 -6.01
C SER A 263 -30.42 12.98 -6.57
N GLY A 264 -29.35 13.69 -6.19
CA GLY A 264 -27.98 13.49 -6.65
C GLY A 264 -27.11 12.73 -5.64
N THR A 265 -26.07 12.10 -6.17
CA THR A 265 -25.09 11.21 -5.53
C THR A 265 -24.01 11.94 -4.69
N GLN A 266 -24.37 12.94 -3.89
CA GLN A 266 -23.43 13.45 -2.90
C GLN A 266 -23.44 12.52 -1.68
N GLY A 267 -22.47 11.60 -1.63
CA GLY A 267 -22.32 10.62 -0.54
C GLY A 267 -22.26 11.29 0.84
N SER A 268 -22.77 10.58 1.86
CA SER A 268 -22.63 11.01 3.25
C SER A 268 -21.16 11.18 3.64
N VAL A 269 -20.83 12.18 4.45
CA VAL A 269 -19.47 12.40 5.00
C VAL A 269 -18.89 11.09 5.54
N PRO A 270 -17.58 10.79 5.35
CA PRO A 270 -16.93 9.63 5.97
C PRO A 270 -17.24 9.51 7.46
N GLY A 271 -17.31 8.29 7.97
CA GLY A 271 -17.63 8.05 9.38
C GLY A 271 -19.13 8.21 9.73
N THR A 272 -20.02 8.39 8.76
CA THR A 272 -21.46 8.55 9.02
C THR A 272 -22.19 7.21 9.05
N VAL A 273 -22.93 6.97 10.14
CA VAL A 273 -23.81 5.80 10.31
C VAL A 273 -25.26 6.26 10.31
N THR A 274 -26.10 5.62 9.52
CA THR A 274 -27.54 5.85 9.41
C THR A 274 -28.31 4.54 9.58
N THR A 275 -29.64 4.61 9.60
CA THR A 275 -30.50 3.42 9.61
C THR A 275 -30.40 2.58 8.34
N GLN A 276 -29.78 3.10 7.26
CA GLN A 276 -29.60 2.40 5.99
C GLN A 276 -28.17 1.90 5.75
N THR A 277 -27.20 2.20 6.62
CA THR A 277 -25.79 1.85 6.39
C THR A 277 -25.56 0.34 6.24
N PHE A 278 -26.37 -0.49 6.91
CA PHE A 278 -26.22 -1.94 6.91
C PHE A 278 -26.22 -2.53 5.49
N ALA A 279 -25.48 -3.64 5.33
CA ALA A 279 -25.27 -4.30 4.04
C ALA A 279 -24.63 -3.42 2.94
N SER A 280 -23.96 -2.34 3.32
CA SER A 280 -23.09 -1.55 2.42
C SER A 280 -21.85 -1.09 3.18
N GLY A 281 -20.74 -0.83 2.47
CA GLY A 281 -19.49 -0.45 3.11
C GLY A 281 -19.49 0.99 3.67
N CYS A 282 -20.08 1.94 2.96
CA CYS A 282 -20.12 3.37 3.33
C CYS A 282 -18.77 3.95 3.82
N ALA A 283 -17.68 3.48 3.22
CA ALA A 283 -16.31 3.84 3.57
C ALA A 283 -15.50 4.31 2.34
N TYR A 284 -16.17 4.77 1.29
CA TYR A 284 -15.54 5.32 0.08
C TYR A 284 -14.55 4.37 -0.61
N VAL A 285 -14.77 3.05 -0.54
CA VAL A 285 -13.80 2.05 -1.03
C VAL A 285 -13.55 2.19 -2.54
N GLN A 286 -14.59 2.32 -3.37
CA GLN A 286 -14.43 2.50 -4.83
C GLN A 286 -13.64 3.77 -5.16
N GLU A 287 -13.97 4.88 -4.49
CA GLU A 287 -13.32 6.17 -4.73
C GLU A 287 -11.86 6.12 -4.27
N THR A 288 -11.58 5.47 -3.14
CA THR A 288 -10.23 5.31 -2.60
C THR A 288 -9.36 4.45 -3.52
N ILE A 289 -9.87 3.33 -4.04
CA ILE A 289 -9.17 2.51 -5.05
C ILE A 289 -8.88 3.34 -6.31
N THR A 290 -9.85 4.13 -6.77
CA THR A 290 -9.70 5.01 -7.93
C THR A 290 -8.63 6.07 -7.69
N ASN A 291 -8.67 6.74 -6.54
CA ASN A 291 -7.73 7.79 -6.15
C ASN A 291 -6.31 7.23 -5.96
N LEU A 292 -6.18 6.03 -5.40
CA LEU A 292 -4.91 5.33 -5.28
C LEU A 292 -4.31 5.02 -6.65
N ASN A 293 -5.08 4.41 -7.56
CA ASN A 293 -4.64 4.13 -8.94
C ASN A 293 -4.23 5.41 -9.67
N ASN A 294 -5.01 6.49 -9.51
CA ASN A 294 -4.68 7.79 -10.08
C ASN A 294 -3.39 8.35 -9.47
N SER A 295 -3.19 8.25 -8.15
CA SER A 295 -1.98 8.75 -7.48
C SER A 295 -0.73 8.02 -7.98
N ILE A 296 -0.77 6.68 -8.07
CA ILE A 296 0.31 5.85 -8.63
C ILE A 296 0.59 6.24 -10.08
N ALA A 297 -0.46 6.44 -10.89
CA ALA A 297 -0.29 6.88 -12.27
C ALA A 297 0.39 8.26 -12.36
N HIS A 298 0.09 9.19 -11.46
CA HIS A 298 0.70 10.51 -11.46
C HIS A 298 2.10 10.54 -10.82
N PHE A 299 2.52 9.47 -10.13
CA PHE A 299 3.83 9.35 -9.48
C PHE A 299 4.96 8.86 -10.39
N GLY A 300 4.71 8.65 -11.69
CA GLY A 300 5.67 8.04 -12.61
C GLY A 300 6.98 8.82 -12.79
N THR A 301 6.98 10.15 -12.61
CA THR A 301 8.23 10.94 -12.65
C THR A 301 9.08 10.69 -11.41
N GLN A 302 8.46 10.66 -10.23
CA GLN A 302 9.13 10.37 -8.97
C GLN A 302 9.62 8.93 -8.91
N GLU A 303 8.83 7.97 -9.41
CA GLU A 303 9.23 6.57 -9.57
C GLU A 303 10.55 6.44 -10.36
N GLN A 304 10.67 7.15 -11.49
CA GLN A 304 11.92 7.16 -12.27
C GLN A 304 13.09 7.79 -11.51
N GLN A 305 12.85 8.88 -10.79
CA GLN A 305 13.88 9.55 -9.99
C GLN A 305 14.36 8.66 -8.84
N ILE A 306 13.45 7.93 -8.18
CA ILE A 306 13.76 6.94 -7.16
C ILE A 306 14.63 5.84 -7.75
N GLN A 307 14.24 5.28 -8.90
CA GLN A 307 15.03 4.23 -9.55
C GLN A 307 16.43 4.72 -9.95
N GLN A 308 16.54 5.96 -10.46
CA GLN A 308 17.83 6.57 -10.78
C GLN A 308 18.68 6.73 -9.52
N ALA A 309 18.10 7.24 -8.43
CA ALA A 309 18.79 7.39 -7.16
C ALA A 309 19.26 6.04 -6.59
N GLU A 310 18.42 5.02 -6.64
CA GLU A 310 18.74 3.65 -6.22
C GLU A 310 19.91 3.08 -7.04
N ASN A 311 19.85 3.19 -8.37
CA ASN A 311 20.92 2.69 -9.26
C ASN A 311 22.25 3.43 -9.04
N ILE A 312 22.20 4.76 -8.88
CA ILE A 312 23.39 5.57 -8.59
C ILE A 312 23.98 5.18 -7.23
N ALA A 313 23.13 5.07 -6.21
CA ALA A 313 23.57 4.73 -4.86
C ALA A 313 24.14 3.31 -4.78
N ASP A 314 23.49 2.30 -5.39
CA ASP A 314 24.04 0.95 -5.52
C ASP A 314 25.38 0.96 -6.24
N THR A 315 25.47 1.73 -7.33
CA THR A 315 26.73 1.86 -8.08
C THR A 315 27.83 2.45 -7.21
N LEU A 316 27.54 3.46 -6.40
CA LEU A 316 28.53 4.07 -5.51
C LEU A 316 28.92 3.17 -4.34
N VAL A 317 27.95 2.48 -3.72
CA VAL A 317 28.22 1.49 -2.65
C VAL A 317 29.10 0.36 -3.18
N ASN A 318 28.81 -0.13 -4.39
CA ASN A 318 29.46 -1.27 -5.01
C ASN A 318 30.41 -0.88 -6.15
N PHE A 319 31.03 0.30 -6.08
CA PHE A 319 31.69 0.94 -7.24
C PHE A 319 32.75 0.06 -7.90
N LYS A 320 33.65 -0.53 -7.10
CA LYS A 320 34.68 -1.45 -7.63
C LYS A 320 34.06 -2.63 -8.36
N SER A 321 33.00 -3.22 -7.81
CA SER A 321 32.30 -4.36 -8.38
C SER A 321 31.61 -3.98 -9.69
N ARG A 322 30.82 -2.90 -9.70
CA ARG A 322 30.08 -2.42 -10.88
C ARG A 322 30.99 -1.96 -12.00
N TYR A 323 32.12 -1.35 -11.64
CA TYR A 323 33.14 -0.97 -12.61
C TYR A 323 33.83 -2.18 -13.25
N ASN A 324 34.11 -3.24 -12.48
CA ASN A 324 34.59 -4.51 -13.03
C ASN A 324 33.53 -5.20 -13.90
N GLU A 325 32.27 -5.14 -13.50
CA GLU A 325 31.13 -5.67 -14.24
C GLU A 325 31.00 -5.01 -15.62
N LEU A 326 31.17 -3.68 -15.70
CA LEU A 326 31.25 -2.97 -16.98
C LEU A 326 32.37 -3.52 -17.89
N GLY A 327 33.54 -3.82 -17.31
CA GLY A 327 34.64 -4.44 -18.04
C GLY A 327 34.35 -5.87 -18.51
N ASN A 328 33.68 -6.67 -17.70
CA ASN A 328 33.24 -8.02 -18.07
C ASN A 328 32.21 -7.98 -19.19
N THR A 329 31.26 -7.05 -19.10
CA THR A 329 30.24 -6.80 -20.12
C THR A 329 30.86 -6.39 -21.45
N TYR A 330 31.89 -5.52 -21.43
CA TYR A 330 32.70 -5.22 -22.62
C TYR A 330 33.32 -6.49 -23.24
N ASN A 331 33.95 -7.34 -22.43
CA ASN A 331 34.58 -8.59 -22.92
C ASN A 331 33.54 -9.55 -23.53
N SER A 332 32.35 -9.64 -22.93
CA SER A 332 31.24 -10.44 -23.44
C SER A 332 30.75 -9.92 -24.79
N ILE A 333 30.59 -8.60 -24.95
CA ILE A 333 30.22 -7.98 -26.24
C ILE A 333 31.27 -8.27 -27.30
N THR A 334 32.55 -8.05 -27.00
CA THR A 334 33.65 -8.30 -27.95
C THR A 334 33.65 -9.77 -28.39
N THR A 335 33.43 -10.70 -27.46
CA THR A 335 33.33 -12.14 -27.76
C THR A 335 32.10 -12.49 -28.60
N ALA A 336 30.96 -11.83 -28.35
CA ALA A 336 29.77 -12.03 -29.16
C ALA A 336 29.98 -11.53 -30.59
N LEU A 337 30.54 -10.33 -30.75
CA LEU A 337 30.81 -9.71 -32.05
C LEU A 337 31.84 -10.48 -32.89
N SER A 338 32.85 -11.09 -32.26
CA SER A 338 33.83 -11.91 -32.98
C SER A 338 33.22 -13.18 -33.59
N LYS A 339 32.04 -13.59 -33.11
CA LYS A 339 31.30 -14.76 -33.62
C LYS A 339 30.25 -14.39 -34.68
N VAL A 340 30.00 -13.10 -34.93
CA VAL A 340 29.04 -12.66 -35.94
C VAL A 340 29.71 -12.66 -37.33
N PRO A 341 29.20 -13.43 -38.31
CA PRO A 341 29.78 -13.48 -39.65
C PRO A 341 29.60 -12.14 -40.38
N ASN A 342 30.59 -11.78 -41.20
CA ASN A 342 30.59 -10.54 -42.02
C ASN A 342 30.42 -9.23 -41.23
N ALA A 343 30.72 -9.24 -39.92
CA ALA A 343 30.54 -8.09 -39.03
C ALA A 343 31.81 -7.25 -38.84
N GLN A 344 32.72 -7.21 -39.83
CA GLN A 344 34.02 -6.52 -39.68
C GLN A 344 33.86 -5.02 -39.41
N SER A 345 32.86 -4.38 -40.03
CA SER A 345 32.50 -2.97 -39.80
C SER A 345 31.88 -2.72 -38.43
N LEU A 346 31.40 -3.76 -37.74
CA LEU A 346 30.72 -3.67 -36.45
C LEU A 346 31.65 -3.96 -35.26
N GLN A 347 32.89 -4.41 -35.51
CA GLN A 347 33.86 -4.75 -34.45
C GLN A 347 34.22 -3.55 -33.57
N ASN A 348 34.04 -2.32 -34.07
CA ASN A 348 34.31 -1.08 -33.34
C ASN A 348 33.10 -0.55 -32.55
N VAL A 349 32.00 -1.31 -32.43
CA VAL A 349 30.81 -0.86 -31.68
C VAL A 349 31.15 -0.54 -30.22
N VAL A 350 32.05 -1.29 -29.60
CA VAL A 350 32.61 -0.95 -28.29
C VAL A 350 34.12 -0.79 -28.39
N SER A 351 34.67 0.17 -27.64
CA SER A 351 36.11 0.33 -27.49
C SER A 351 36.45 0.78 -26.07
N LYS A 352 37.72 0.65 -25.67
CA LYS A 352 38.21 1.13 -24.38
C LYS A 352 39.55 1.84 -24.52
N LYS A 353 39.83 2.80 -23.64
CA LYS A 353 41.11 3.52 -23.58
C LYS A 353 41.59 3.65 -22.14
N ASN A 354 42.85 3.34 -21.91
CA ASN A 354 43.48 3.49 -20.60
C ASN A 354 43.79 4.97 -20.30
N ASN A 355 43.56 5.39 -19.06
CA ASN A 355 43.81 6.71 -18.51
C ASN A 355 44.41 6.56 -17.09
N PRO A 356 45.73 6.33 -16.97
CA PRO A 356 46.37 6.12 -15.66
C PRO A 356 46.39 7.38 -14.78
N TYR A 357 46.03 8.55 -15.32
CA TYR A 357 46.06 9.84 -14.62
C TYR A 357 44.69 10.27 -14.08
N SER A 358 43.73 9.35 -14.01
CA SER A 358 42.38 9.66 -13.55
C SER A 358 42.36 10.04 -12.06
N PRO A 359 42.03 11.29 -11.69
CA PRO A 359 41.98 11.70 -10.28
C PRO A 359 40.85 11.00 -9.50
N GLN A 360 39.94 10.32 -10.20
CA GLN A 360 38.80 9.60 -9.63
C GLN A 360 39.06 8.09 -9.49
N GLY A 361 40.26 7.61 -9.86
CA GLY A 361 40.58 6.17 -9.89
C GLY A 361 39.92 5.39 -11.04
N ILE A 362 39.27 6.07 -11.98
CA ILE A 362 38.64 5.45 -13.16
C ILE A 362 39.70 5.36 -14.28
N GLU A 363 40.44 4.26 -14.29
CA GLU A 363 41.61 4.09 -15.17
C GLU A 363 41.26 3.67 -16.61
N THR A 364 40.04 3.21 -16.88
CA THR A 364 39.62 2.71 -18.19
C THR A 364 38.33 3.40 -18.62
N ASN A 365 38.41 4.13 -19.72
CA ASN A 365 37.26 4.75 -20.34
C ASN A 365 36.67 3.79 -21.37
N TYR A 366 35.37 3.50 -21.27
CA TYR A 366 34.63 2.68 -22.23
C TYR A 366 33.82 3.59 -23.18
N TYR A 367 33.75 3.24 -24.45
CA TYR A 367 33.07 4.00 -25.49
C TYR A 367 32.16 3.11 -26.32
N LEU A 368 31.05 3.68 -26.78
CA LEU A 368 30.12 3.08 -27.71
C LEU A 368 30.15 3.86 -29.04
N ASN A 369 30.40 3.18 -30.16
CA ASN A 369 30.25 3.78 -31.48
C ASN A 369 28.77 3.74 -31.88
N GLN A 370 28.15 4.92 -31.85
CA GLN A 370 26.72 5.05 -32.12
C GLN A 370 26.31 4.57 -33.52
N ASN A 371 27.16 4.75 -34.53
CA ASN A 371 26.83 4.33 -35.91
C ASN A 371 26.77 2.81 -36.01
N SER A 372 27.78 2.12 -35.49
CA SER A 372 27.83 0.65 -35.48
C SER A 372 26.73 0.07 -34.57
N TYR A 373 26.42 0.73 -33.46
CA TYR A 373 25.32 0.33 -32.58
C TYR A 373 23.96 0.44 -33.27
N ASN A 374 23.70 1.56 -33.96
CA ASN A 374 22.46 1.74 -34.72
C ASN A 374 22.31 0.70 -35.84
N GLN A 375 23.41 0.36 -36.53
CA GLN A 375 23.40 -0.72 -37.54
C GLN A 375 23.03 -2.08 -36.94
N ILE A 376 23.58 -2.43 -35.77
CA ILE A 376 23.22 -3.65 -35.04
C ILE A 376 21.74 -3.65 -34.65
N GLN A 377 21.21 -2.51 -34.18
CA GLN A 377 19.78 -2.40 -33.87
C GLN A 377 18.91 -2.63 -35.12
N THR A 378 19.25 -2.03 -36.25
CA THR A 378 18.51 -2.23 -37.51
C THR A 378 18.54 -3.70 -37.94
N ILE A 379 19.73 -4.32 -37.96
CA ILE A 379 19.90 -5.74 -38.31
C ILE A 379 19.03 -6.63 -37.40
N ASN A 380 19.02 -6.39 -36.09
CA ASN A 380 18.19 -7.15 -35.15
C ASN A 380 16.68 -6.96 -35.38
N GLN A 381 16.24 -5.74 -35.69
CA GLN A 381 14.83 -5.47 -35.99
C GLN A 381 14.38 -6.15 -37.30
N GLU A 382 15.25 -6.17 -38.31
CA GLU A 382 14.98 -6.83 -39.60
C GLU A 382 14.95 -8.36 -39.45
N LEU A 383 15.87 -8.94 -38.67
CA LEU A 383 15.85 -10.36 -38.30
C LEU A 383 14.61 -10.72 -37.47
N GLY A 384 14.20 -9.84 -36.55
CA GLY A 384 12.98 -10.00 -35.75
C GLY A 384 11.69 -9.97 -36.58
N ARG A 385 11.70 -9.24 -37.70
CA ARG A 385 10.59 -9.14 -38.66
C ARG A 385 10.63 -10.19 -39.77
N ASN A 386 11.66 -11.03 -39.83
CA ASN A 386 11.82 -12.01 -40.90
C ASN A 386 10.78 -13.15 -40.77
N PRO A 387 9.84 -13.29 -41.74
CA PRO A 387 8.79 -14.30 -41.70
C PRO A 387 9.32 -15.75 -41.80
N PHE A 388 10.58 -15.94 -42.19
CA PHE A 388 11.23 -17.25 -42.25
C PHE A 388 11.96 -17.64 -40.96
N ARG A 389 11.99 -16.78 -39.91
CA ARG A 389 12.60 -17.12 -38.60
C ARG A 389 12.00 -18.39 -37.96
N ARG A 390 10.77 -18.77 -38.34
CA ARG A 390 10.07 -20.00 -37.91
C ARG A 390 9.92 -21.06 -39.00
N MET A 391 10.42 -20.82 -40.21
CA MET A 391 10.32 -21.75 -41.35
C MET A 391 11.72 -22.34 -41.60
N GLY A 392 11.94 -23.55 -41.13
CA GLY A 392 13.26 -24.18 -41.07
C GLY A 392 13.99 -24.32 -42.40
N ILE A 393 15.29 -23.95 -42.40
CA ILE A 393 16.50 -24.70 -42.81
C ILE A 393 17.71 -23.93 -42.23
N VAL A 394 17.70 -23.68 -40.92
CA VAL A 394 18.92 -23.35 -40.15
C VAL A 394 18.84 -24.13 -38.85
N SER A 395 19.06 -25.45 -38.94
CA SER A 395 19.31 -26.30 -37.79
C SER A 395 20.82 -26.29 -37.50
N SER A 396 21.29 -25.32 -36.72
CA SER A 396 22.56 -25.47 -36.01
C SER A 396 22.31 -25.27 -34.52
N GLN A 397 22.35 -26.41 -33.82
CA GLN A 397 22.61 -26.55 -32.39
C GLN A 397 21.89 -25.55 -31.49
N THR A 398 20.71 -25.98 -31.05
CA THR A 398 20.13 -25.63 -29.75
C THR A 398 21.13 -25.91 -28.63
N ASN A 399 21.95 -24.92 -28.30
CA ASN A 399 22.59 -24.79 -27.00
C ASN A 399 22.96 -23.32 -26.73
N ASN A 400 21.97 -22.43 -26.79
CA ASN A 400 22.07 -21.17 -26.08
C ASN A 400 21.70 -21.45 -24.63
N GLY A 401 22.70 -21.81 -23.82
CA GLY A 401 22.61 -21.61 -22.39
C GLY A 401 22.17 -20.17 -22.16
N ALA A 402 21.05 -20.00 -21.48
CA ALA A 402 20.49 -18.70 -21.15
C ALA A 402 21.58 -17.85 -20.48
N MET A 403 22.14 -16.90 -21.22
CA MET A 403 22.90 -15.80 -20.64
C MET A 403 21.89 -14.93 -19.91
N ASN A 404 21.68 -15.20 -18.63
CA ASN A 404 21.03 -14.26 -17.72
C ASN A 404 21.93 -13.03 -17.63
N GLY A 405 21.68 -12.03 -18.48
CA GLY A 405 22.31 -10.73 -18.35
C GLY A 405 21.50 -9.82 -17.44
N ILE A 406 22.18 -8.80 -16.97
CA ILE A 406 21.64 -7.80 -16.05
C ILE A 406 20.93 -6.75 -16.91
N GLY A 407 19.60 -6.75 -16.87
CA GLY A 407 18.77 -5.77 -17.55
C GLY A 407 18.60 -4.53 -16.70
N ILE A 408 18.97 -3.36 -17.22
CA ILE A 408 18.57 -2.07 -16.63
C ILE A 408 17.34 -1.60 -17.41
N GLN A 409 16.18 -1.69 -16.78
CA GLN A 409 14.92 -1.22 -17.35
C GLN A 409 14.72 0.24 -16.97
N VAL A 410 14.92 1.16 -17.93
CA VAL A 410 14.57 2.57 -17.75
C VAL A 410 13.28 2.83 -18.52
N GLY A 411 12.16 2.87 -17.80
CA GLY A 411 10.85 3.13 -18.38
C GLY A 411 10.47 4.60 -18.32
N TYR A 412 10.17 5.21 -19.46
CA TYR A 412 9.46 6.49 -19.54
C TYR A 412 7.95 6.25 -19.71
N LYS A 413 7.13 6.66 -18.74
CA LYS A 413 5.67 6.54 -18.84
C LYS A 413 5.07 7.89 -19.23
N GLN A 414 4.62 8.00 -20.47
CA GLN A 414 3.93 9.19 -20.96
C GLN A 414 2.44 8.99 -20.86
N PHE A 415 1.74 9.94 -20.24
CA PHE A 415 0.29 9.94 -20.18
C PHE A 415 -0.29 11.01 -21.10
N PHE A 416 -1.39 10.67 -21.77
CA PHE A 416 -2.08 11.51 -22.72
C PHE A 416 -3.46 11.92 -22.20
N GLY A 417 -3.86 13.14 -22.53
CA GLY A 417 -5.15 13.75 -22.16
C GLY A 417 -5.18 14.43 -20.79
N GLN A 418 -6.12 15.37 -20.59
CA GLN A 418 -6.25 16.16 -19.35
C GLN A 418 -6.46 15.32 -18.09
N LYS A 419 -6.99 14.09 -18.22
CA LYS A 419 -7.21 13.15 -17.10
C LYS A 419 -6.21 11.98 -17.07
N ARG A 420 -5.17 11.99 -17.91
CA ARG A 420 -4.11 10.96 -17.99
C ARG A 420 -4.61 9.50 -18.03
N LYS A 421 -5.82 9.27 -18.57
CA LYS A 421 -6.48 7.94 -18.65
C LYS A 421 -5.80 6.99 -19.63
N TRP A 422 -5.03 7.51 -20.56
CA TRP A 422 -4.30 6.74 -21.55
C TRP A 422 -2.81 6.97 -21.33
N GLY A 423 -2.05 5.90 -21.16
CA GLY A 423 -0.60 5.98 -20.95
C GLY A 423 0.14 5.05 -21.90
N ALA A 424 1.15 5.57 -22.57
CA ALA A 424 2.16 4.76 -23.24
C ALA A 424 3.32 4.56 -22.27
N ARG A 425 3.64 3.30 -21.96
CA ARG A 425 4.90 2.96 -21.31
C ARG A 425 5.93 2.77 -22.40
N TYR A 426 6.86 3.70 -22.48
CA TYR A 426 8.08 3.57 -23.27
C TYR A 426 9.10 2.88 -22.39
N TYR A 427 9.34 1.61 -22.63
CA TYR A 427 10.45 0.93 -21.99
C TYR A 427 11.69 1.13 -22.85
N GLY A 428 12.67 1.86 -22.31
CA GLY A 428 14.04 1.74 -22.76
C GLY A 428 14.61 0.48 -22.14
N PHE A 429 14.67 -0.60 -22.93
CA PHE A 429 15.39 -1.81 -22.53
C PHE A 429 16.88 -1.58 -22.81
N PHE A 430 17.70 -1.46 -21.77
CA PHE A 430 19.10 -1.81 -21.89
C PHE A 430 19.21 -3.26 -21.47
N ASP A 431 19.05 -4.11 -22.47
CA ASP A 431 19.17 -5.53 -22.28
C ASP A 431 20.52 -6.04 -22.79
N TYR A 432 21.29 -6.60 -21.87
CA TYR A 432 22.25 -7.63 -22.21
C TYR A 432 21.50 -8.96 -22.24
N ASN A 433 20.82 -9.23 -23.36
CA ASN A 433 20.08 -10.47 -23.70
C ASN A 433 18.53 -10.44 -23.53
N HIS A 434 17.80 -10.03 -24.58
CA HIS A 434 16.38 -10.43 -24.75
C HIS A 434 16.21 -11.37 -25.95
N ALA A 435 15.29 -12.32 -25.76
CA ALA A 435 14.84 -13.34 -26.71
C ALA A 435 14.20 -12.78 -28.00
#